data_AF-A0A5P1MTB4-F1
#
_entry.id   AF-A0A5P1MTB4-F1
#
_cell.length_a   1.000
_cell.length_b   1.000
_cell.length_c   1.000
_cell.angle_alpha   90.00
_cell.angle_beta   90.00
_cell.angle_gamma   90.00
#
_symmetry.space_group_name_H-M   'P 1'
#
loop_
_entity.id
_entity.type
_entity.pdbx_description
1 polymer ?
#
loop_
_entity_poly.entity_id
_entity_poly.type
_entity_poly.pdbx_seq_one_letter_code
_entity_poly.pdbx_strand_id
1 'polypeptide(L)'
;MHPGQRLLGLISDAAYYMNDFISRLAAIYQSEQKLRQGDEKLRQSARQQAFKEAEAREKLELARLQAEQRGKEIEYRIGADARAARVIAAAIRMREREELDDIGVAEYIERQGVSVPAILAARAAKAITLLEPPVSDVNDVDDEQLDKEAREFATLQANHPQWLAERRADVATIVEELGCGDYDRNGERKAGEFEANDEELDIDPSATAEIYGDYDASDVGYDAGDDDIAIEPPEDD
;
A
#
# COMPACT_ATOMS: atom_id res chain seq x y z
N MET A 1 -100.66 -52.17 -23.94
CA MET A 1 -99.27 -51.99 -23.44
C MET A 1 -99.01 -53.01 -22.33
N HIS A 2 -98.08 -53.95 -22.54
CA HIS A 2 -97.78 -55.02 -21.59
C HIS A 2 -97.11 -54.44 -20.32
N PRO A 3 -97.47 -54.86 -19.09
CA PRO A 3 -96.91 -54.33 -17.85
C PRO A 3 -95.37 -54.37 -17.79
N GLY A 4 -94.76 -55.44 -18.32
CA GLY A 4 -93.30 -55.57 -18.39
C GLY A 4 -92.61 -54.54 -19.28
N GLN A 5 -93.26 -54.05 -20.34
CA GLN A 5 -92.68 -53.00 -21.20
C GLN A 5 -92.68 -51.63 -20.51
N ARG A 6 -93.68 -51.33 -19.67
CA ARG A 6 -93.69 -50.10 -18.87
C ARG A 6 -92.63 -50.12 -17.78
N LEU A 7 -92.45 -51.26 -17.13
CA LEU A 7 -91.42 -51.44 -16.11
C LEU A 7 -90.00 -51.24 -16.69
N LEU A 8 -89.73 -51.83 -17.87
CA LEU A 8 -88.46 -51.63 -18.58
C LEU A 8 -88.21 -50.17 -18.97
N GLY A 9 -89.24 -49.46 -19.45
CA GLY A 9 -89.15 -48.03 -19.74
C GLY A 9 -88.80 -47.21 -18.50
N LEU A 10 -89.48 -47.45 -17.38
CA LEU A 10 -89.20 -46.77 -16.10
C LEU A 10 -87.79 -47.06 -15.57
N ILE A 11 -87.29 -48.29 -15.73
CA ILE A 11 -85.92 -48.64 -15.33
C ILE A 11 -84.90 -47.94 -16.22
N SER A 12 -85.15 -47.84 -17.52
CA SER A 12 -84.29 -47.12 -18.46
C SER A 12 -84.25 -45.63 -18.12
N ASP A 13 -85.40 -45.00 -17.88
CA ASP A 13 -85.49 -43.59 -17.50
C ASP A 13 -84.78 -43.33 -16.16
N ALA A 14 -84.98 -44.22 -15.17
CA ALA A 14 -84.26 -44.15 -13.89
C ALA A 14 -82.74 -44.28 -14.07
N ALA A 15 -82.27 -45.16 -14.95
CA ALA A 15 -80.85 -45.29 -15.28
C ALA A 15 -80.29 -44.01 -15.92
N TYR A 16 -81.04 -43.41 -16.84
CA TYR A 16 -80.66 -42.13 -17.45
C TYR A 16 -80.56 -40.99 -16.42
N TYR A 17 -81.57 -40.85 -15.55
CA TYR A 17 -81.55 -39.82 -14.50
C TYR A 17 -80.44 -40.03 -13.48
N MET A 18 -80.17 -41.29 -13.08
CA MET A 18 -79.04 -41.59 -12.19
C MET A 18 -77.70 -41.25 -12.85
N ASN A 19 -77.53 -41.56 -14.13
CA ASN A 19 -76.29 -41.25 -14.84
C ASN A 19 -76.09 -39.74 -15.03
N ASP A 20 -77.15 -38.99 -15.36
CA ASP A 20 -77.11 -37.52 -15.42
C ASP A 20 -76.78 -36.91 -14.04
N PHE A 21 -77.41 -37.41 -12.98
CA PHE A 21 -77.16 -36.96 -11.61
C PHE A 21 -75.70 -37.21 -11.18
N ILE A 22 -75.16 -38.41 -11.42
CA ILE A 22 -73.76 -38.75 -11.12
C ILE A 22 -72.81 -37.85 -11.92
N SER A 23 -73.11 -37.62 -13.21
CA SER A 23 -72.28 -36.76 -14.08
C SER A 23 -72.26 -35.31 -13.59
N ARG A 24 -73.41 -34.78 -13.17
CA ARG A 24 -73.51 -33.42 -12.58
C ARG A 24 -72.77 -33.32 -11.25
N LEU A 25 -72.90 -34.32 -10.37
CA LEU A 25 -72.14 -34.36 -9.12
C LEU A 25 -70.64 -34.39 -9.38
N ALA A 26 -70.18 -35.21 -10.32
CA ALA A 26 -68.77 -35.26 -10.69
C ALA A 26 -68.26 -33.92 -11.22
N ALA A 27 -69.05 -33.21 -12.03
CA ALA A 27 -68.71 -31.87 -12.53
C ALA A 27 -68.61 -30.84 -11.39
N ILE A 28 -69.52 -30.88 -10.40
CA ILE A 28 -69.47 -30.01 -9.22
C ILE A 28 -68.22 -30.29 -8.38
N TYR A 29 -67.89 -31.56 -8.13
CA TYR A 29 -66.67 -31.91 -7.39
C TYR A 29 -65.41 -31.44 -8.10
N GLN A 30 -65.35 -31.59 -9.43
CA GLN A 30 -64.21 -31.11 -10.22
C GLN A 30 -64.10 -29.58 -10.20
N SER A 31 -65.21 -28.85 -10.26
CA SER A 31 -65.19 -27.39 -10.21
C SER A 31 -64.76 -26.88 -8.82
N GLU A 32 -65.23 -27.50 -7.74
CA GLU A 32 -64.77 -27.18 -6.38
C GLU A 32 -63.27 -27.44 -6.19
N GLN A 33 -62.74 -28.55 -6.71
CA GLN A 33 -61.30 -28.82 -6.65
C GLN A 33 -60.49 -27.75 -7.39
N LYS A 34 -60.96 -27.31 -8.57
CA LYS A 34 -60.30 -26.23 -9.33
C LYS A 34 -60.35 -24.89 -8.57
N LEU A 35 -61.48 -24.57 -7.93
CA LEU A 35 -61.60 -23.37 -7.10
C LEU A 35 -60.62 -23.41 -5.93
N ARG A 36 -60.54 -24.53 -5.20
CA ARG A 36 -59.57 -24.71 -4.11
C ARG A 36 -58.12 -24.56 -4.58
N GLN A 37 -57.78 -25.12 -5.74
CA GLN A 37 -56.44 -24.96 -6.33
C GLN A 37 -56.17 -23.51 -6.75
N GLY A 38 -57.18 -22.81 -7.28
CA GLY A 38 -57.09 -21.39 -7.62
C GLY A 38 -56.85 -20.52 -6.39
N ASP A 39 -57.62 -20.73 -5.32
CA ASP A 39 -57.47 -20.02 -4.05
C ASP A 39 -56.09 -20.25 -3.43
N GLU A 40 -55.59 -21.49 -3.47
CA GLU A 40 -54.27 -21.80 -2.94
C GLU A 40 -53.16 -21.11 -3.74
N LYS A 41 -53.26 -21.06 -5.07
CA LYS A 41 -52.33 -20.29 -5.92
C LYS A 41 -52.36 -18.80 -5.61
N LEU A 42 -53.55 -18.22 -5.40
CA LEU A 42 -53.68 -16.82 -5.03
C LEU A 42 -53.03 -16.54 -3.67
N ARG A 43 -53.23 -17.40 -2.68
CA ARG A 43 -52.56 -17.29 -1.36
C ARG A 43 -51.04 -17.41 -1.49
N GLN A 44 -50.54 -18.34 -2.28
CA GLN A 44 -49.10 -18.50 -2.51
C GLN A 44 -48.51 -17.27 -3.19
N SER A 45 -49.17 -16.74 -4.23
CA SER A 45 -48.77 -15.50 -4.90
C SER A 45 -48.75 -14.32 -3.94
N ALA A 46 -49.78 -14.15 -3.11
CA ALA A 46 -49.86 -13.09 -2.12
C ALA A 46 -48.73 -13.19 -1.07
N ARG A 47 -48.39 -14.40 -0.62
CA ARG A 47 -47.24 -14.62 0.30
C ARG A 47 -45.91 -14.25 -0.36
N GLN A 48 -45.71 -14.63 -1.62
CA GLN A 48 -44.50 -14.26 -2.36
C GLN A 48 -44.38 -12.75 -2.57
N GLN A 49 -45.50 -12.08 -2.88
CA GLN A 49 -45.53 -10.62 -2.99
C GLN A 49 -45.22 -9.94 -1.67
N ALA A 50 -45.83 -10.38 -0.57
CA ALA A 50 -45.56 -9.84 0.76
C ALA A 50 -44.08 -10.02 1.17
N PHE A 51 -43.47 -11.17 0.84
CA PHE A 51 -42.05 -11.40 1.08
C PHE A 51 -41.17 -10.43 0.27
N LYS A 52 -41.46 -10.26 -1.03
CA LYS A 52 -40.74 -9.31 -1.88
C LYS A 52 -40.90 -7.86 -1.41
N GLU A 53 -42.10 -7.48 -0.97
CA GLU A 53 -42.34 -6.15 -0.40
C GLU A 53 -41.57 -5.95 0.91
N ALA A 54 -41.52 -6.95 1.79
CA ALA A 54 -40.75 -6.88 3.02
C ALA A 54 -39.25 -6.70 2.73
N GLU A 55 -38.70 -7.49 1.80
CA GLU A 55 -37.31 -7.37 1.37
C GLU A 55 -37.03 -5.99 0.74
N ALA A 56 -37.94 -5.48 -0.09
CA ALA A 56 -37.81 -4.16 -0.68
C ALA A 56 -37.85 -3.04 0.37
N ARG A 57 -38.69 -3.17 1.39
CA ARG A 57 -38.76 -2.22 2.51
C ARG A 57 -37.48 -2.21 3.34
N GLU A 58 -36.94 -3.38 3.67
CA GLU A 58 -35.68 -3.52 4.38
C GLU A 58 -34.52 -2.88 3.58
N LYS A 59 -34.43 -3.18 2.29
CA LYS A 59 -33.43 -2.56 1.39
C LYS A 59 -33.57 -1.04 1.33
N LEU A 60 -34.79 -0.52 1.29
CA LEU A 60 -35.04 0.91 1.29
C LEU A 60 -34.63 1.56 2.62
N GLU A 61 -34.88 0.90 3.74
CA GLU A 61 -34.47 1.37 5.07
C GLU A 61 -32.94 1.44 5.19
N LEU A 62 -32.24 0.39 4.75
CA LEU A 62 -30.77 0.38 4.71
C LEU A 62 -30.22 1.49 3.80
N ALA A 63 -30.80 1.66 2.61
CA ALA A 63 -30.39 2.73 1.70
C ALA A 63 -30.61 4.13 2.32
N ARG A 64 -31.72 4.31 3.05
CA ARG A 64 -32.01 5.56 3.75
C ARG A 64 -31.00 5.84 4.87
N LEU A 65 -30.65 4.84 5.66
CA LEU A 65 -29.63 4.96 6.71
C LEU A 65 -28.27 5.32 6.12
N GLN A 66 -27.87 4.68 5.01
CA GLN A 66 -26.63 5.02 4.30
C GLN A 66 -26.65 6.46 3.76
N ALA A 67 -27.78 6.90 3.20
CA ALA A 67 -27.94 8.28 2.73
C ALA A 67 -27.85 9.29 3.87
N GLU A 68 -28.44 8.99 5.04
CA GLU A 68 -28.36 9.83 6.23
C GLU A 68 -26.92 9.93 6.76
N GLN A 69 -26.20 8.80 6.83
CA GLN A 69 -24.79 8.77 7.24
C GLN A 69 -23.92 9.62 6.30
N ARG A 70 -24.08 9.45 4.98
CA ARG A 70 -23.38 10.27 3.98
C ARG A 70 -23.75 11.75 4.10
N GLY A 71 -25.01 12.07 4.37
CA GLY A 71 -25.46 13.44 4.60
C GLY A 71 -24.74 14.09 5.78
N LYS A 72 -24.67 13.40 6.92
CA LYS A 72 -23.95 13.87 8.12
C LYS A 72 -22.45 14.05 7.86
N GLU A 73 -21.84 13.14 7.10
CA GLU A 73 -20.43 13.26 6.71
C GLU A 73 -20.19 14.50 5.84
N ILE A 74 -21.06 14.75 4.85
CA ILE A 74 -20.96 15.93 3.99
C ILE A 74 -21.13 17.22 4.81
N GLU A 75 -22.12 17.28 5.71
CA GLU A 75 -22.32 18.44 6.58
C GLU A 75 -21.11 18.71 7.47
N TYR A 76 -20.54 17.66 8.07
CA TYR A 76 -19.31 17.77 8.86
C TYR A 76 -18.16 18.32 8.03
N ARG A 77 -17.97 17.81 6.81
CA ARG A 77 -16.94 18.28 5.88
C ARG A 77 -17.14 19.73 5.48
N ILE A 78 -18.35 20.15 5.12
CA ILE A 78 -18.67 21.55 4.80
C ILE A 78 -18.38 22.45 6.00
N GLY A 79 -18.73 22.03 7.21
CA GLY A 79 -18.43 22.77 8.43
C GLY A 79 -16.92 22.90 8.70
N ALA A 80 -16.17 21.81 8.50
CA ALA A 80 -14.72 21.79 8.60
C ALA A 80 -14.06 22.69 7.54
N ASP A 81 -14.52 22.63 6.28
CA ASP A 81 -14.05 23.46 5.18
C ASP A 81 -14.33 24.95 5.44
N ALA A 82 -15.51 25.29 5.99
CA ALA A 82 -15.83 26.66 6.38
C ALA A 82 -14.95 27.17 7.53
N ARG A 83 -14.56 26.30 8.48
CA ARG A 83 -13.56 26.64 9.51
C ARG A 83 -12.19 26.87 8.88
N ALA A 84 -11.74 25.94 8.04
CA ALA A 84 -10.45 26.03 7.35
C ALA A 84 -10.33 27.31 6.52
N ALA A 85 -11.35 27.63 5.73
CA ALA A 85 -11.40 28.85 4.92
C ALA A 85 -11.26 30.13 5.76
N ARG A 86 -11.90 30.19 6.94
CA ARG A 86 -11.78 31.35 7.85
C ARG A 86 -10.37 31.50 8.41
N VAL A 87 -9.73 30.39 8.80
CA VAL A 87 -8.35 30.38 9.30
C VAL A 87 -7.38 30.84 8.22
N ILE A 88 -7.49 30.27 7.02
CA ILE A 88 -6.65 30.62 5.87
C ILE A 88 -6.84 32.10 5.50
N ALA A 89 -8.07 32.60 5.45
CA ALA A 89 -8.35 34.01 5.17
C ALA A 89 -7.83 34.96 6.26
N ALA A 90 -7.76 34.52 7.52
CA ALA A 90 -7.12 35.30 8.59
C ALA A 90 -5.59 35.34 8.40
N ALA A 91 -4.98 34.19 8.11
CA ALA A 91 -3.54 34.07 7.88
C ALA A 91 -3.07 34.92 6.68
N ILE A 92 -3.82 34.91 5.58
CA ILE A 92 -3.53 35.75 4.41
C ILE A 92 -3.59 37.24 4.77
N ARG A 93 -4.59 37.67 5.55
CA ARG A 93 -4.69 39.07 6.00
C ARG A 93 -3.54 39.48 6.90
N MET A 94 -3.06 38.58 7.76
CA MET A 94 -1.86 38.84 8.58
C MET A 94 -0.61 39.00 7.70
N ARG A 95 -0.48 38.18 6.65
CA ARG A 95 0.60 38.32 5.65
C ARG A 95 0.53 39.65 4.91
N GLU A 96 -0.66 40.05 4.46
CA GLU A 96 -0.89 41.32 3.73
C GLU A 96 -0.58 42.54 4.59
N ARG A 97 -0.65 42.41 5.92
CA ARG A 97 -0.26 43.44 6.89
C ARG A 97 1.21 43.36 7.30
N GLU A 98 1.98 42.46 6.69
CA GLU A 98 3.38 42.19 7.02
C GLU A 98 3.61 41.78 8.49
N GLU A 99 2.56 41.27 9.16
CA GLU A 99 2.64 40.79 10.54
C GLU A 99 3.33 39.41 10.63
N LEU A 100 3.25 38.62 9.55
CA LEU A 100 3.78 37.25 9.45
C LEU A 100 4.42 37.04 8.06
N ASP A 101 5.57 36.36 8.03
CA ASP A 101 6.23 35.94 6.79
C ASP A 101 5.56 34.67 6.20
N ASP A 102 6.02 34.21 5.03
CA ASP A 102 5.45 33.02 4.37
C ASP A 102 5.56 31.75 5.24
N ILE A 103 6.59 31.64 6.08
CA ILE A 103 6.81 30.50 6.99
C ILE A 103 5.84 30.56 8.18
N GLY A 104 5.72 31.71 8.82
CA GLY A 104 4.84 31.98 9.94
C GLY A 104 3.37 31.90 9.54
N VAL A 105 2.99 32.27 8.30
CA VAL A 105 1.64 32.04 7.77
C VAL A 105 1.32 30.55 7.70
N ALA A 106 2.25 29.73 7.22
CA ALA A 106 2.08 28.28 7.19
C ALA A 106 1.97 27.72 8.61
N GLU A 107 2.87 28.12 9.51
CA GLU A 107 2.86 27.70 10.91
C GLU A 107 1.56 28.10 11.63
N TYR A 108 1.07 29.32 11.40
CA TYR A 108 -0.17 29.80 11.98
C TYR A 108 -1.37 28.93 11.55
N ILE A 109 -1.44 28.55 10.27
CA ILE A 109 -2.52 27.69 9.76
C ILE A 109 -2.44 26.30 10.40
N GLU A 110 -1.25 25.71 10.51
CA GLU A 110 -1.03 24.39 11.12
C GLU A 110 -1.32 24.36 12.61
N ARG A 111 -0.92 25.40 13.36
CA ARG A 111 -1.22 25.54 14.80
C ARG A 111 -2.71 25.56 15.09
N GLN A 112 -3.53 25.98 14.12
CA GLN A 112 -5.00 25.96 14.21
C GLN A 112 -5.60 24.59 13.80
N GLY A 113 -4.78 23.60 13.47
CA GLY A 113 -5.18 22.26 13.04
C GLY A 113 -5.82 22.23 11.66
N VAL A 114 -5.46 23.19 10.80
CA VAL A 114 -5.93 23.27 9.41
C VAL A 114 -4.76 22.95 8.50
N SER A 115 -5.00 22.19 7.43
CA SER A 115 -3.97 21.90 6.44
C SER A 115 -3.62 23.15 5.64
N VAL A 116 -2.32 23.40 5.44
CA VAL A 116 -1.83 24.54 4.67
C VAL A 116 -2.14 24.33 3.19
N PRO A 117 -2.78 25.30 2.51
CA PRO A 117 -2.96 25.25 1.07
C PRO A 117 -1.63 25.09 0.33
N ALA A 118 -1.60 24.25 -0.71
CA ALA A 118 -0.37 23.90 -1.44
C ALA A 118 0.43 25.12 -1.93
N ILE A 119 -0.25 26.20 -2.34
CA ILE A 119 0.39 27.45 -2.78
C ILE A 119 1.16 28.12 -1.63
N LEU A 120 0.59 28.15 -0.43
CA LEU A 120 1.22 28.75 0.75
C LEU A 120 2.37 27.84 1.26
N ALA A 121 2.16 26.52 1.23
CA ALA A 121 3.21 25.56 1.59
C ALA A 121 4.42 25.66 0.66
N ALA A 122 4.21 25.80 -0.66
CA ALA A 122 5.31 25.96 -1.62
C ALA A 122 6.09 27.27 -1.40
N ARG A 123 5.41 28.35 -0.99
CA ARG A 123 6.05 29.62 -0.66
C ARG A 123 6.86 29.53 0.63
N ALA A 124 6.29 28.93 1.67
CA ALA A 124 7.01 28.65 2.91
C ALA A 124 8.25 27.78 2.65
N ALA A 125 8.12 26.71 1.86
CA ALA A 125 9.24 25.86 1.48
C ALA A 125 10.34 26.66 0.75
N LYS A 126 9.96 27.53 -0.20
CA LYS A 126 10.93 28.41 -0.87
C LYS A 126 11.62 29.36 0.11
N ALA A 127 10.86 29.96 1.04
CA ALA A 127 11.43 30.82 2.06
C ALA A 127 12.42 30.06 2.96
N ILE A 128 12.10 28.81 3.35
CA ILE A 128 12.99 27.92 4.11
C ILE A 128 14.27 27.62 3.32
N THR A 129 14.19 27.33 2.03
CA THR A 129 15.40 27.06 1.22
C THR A 129 16.29 28.29 1.05
N LEU A 130 15.74 29.49 1.20
CA LEU A 130 16.48 30.75 1.11
C LEU A 130 17.06 31.19 2.46
N LEU A 131 16.67 30.55 3.56
CA LEU A 131 17.34 30.73 4.84
C LEU A 131 18.70 30.06 4.75
N GLU A 132 19.75 30.87 4.80
CA GLU A 132 21.12 30.40 4.93
C GLU A 132 21.22 29.57 6.22
N PRO A 133 21.69 28.31 6.15
CA PRO A 133 21.89 27.52 7.35
C PRO A 133 22.88 28.25 8.27
N PRO A 134 22.66 28.23 9.60
CA PRO A 134 23.58 28.88 10.52
C PRO A 134 24.97 28.26 10.36
N VAL A 135 25.91 29.04 9.83
CA VAL A 135 27.31 28.66 9.81
C VAL A 135 27.79 28.72 11.25
N SER A 136 28.21 27.58 11.80
CA SER A 136 28.88 27.56 13.09
C SER A 136 30.38 27.59 12.84
N ASP A 137 31.06 28.62 13.35
CA ASP A 137 32.53 28.73 13.36
C ASP A 137 33.20 27.64 14.23
N VAL A 138 32.42 26.69 14.76
CA VAL A 138 32.89 25.58 15.62
C VAL A 138 33.71 24.55 14.83
N ASN A 139 33.57 24.52 13.50
CA ASN A 139 34.29 23.62 12.60
C ASN A 139 35.36 24.33 11.75
N ASP A 140 35.78 25.54 12.13
CA ASP A 140 36.97 26.13 11.54
C ASP A 140 38.18 25.32 12.02
N VAL A 141 38.57 24.34 11.19
CA VAL A 141 39.80 23.57 11.39
C VAL A 141 40.95 24.46 10.98
N ASP A 142 41.82 24.81 11.93
CA ASP A 142 43.03 25.55 11.61
C ASP A 142 44.04 24.67 10.84
N ASP A 143 44.91 25.31 10.07
CA ASP A 143 45.92 24.61 9.26
C ASP A 143 46.83 23.72 10.11
N GLU A 144 47.02 24.05 11.39
CA GLU A 144 47.88 23.31 12.32
C GLU A 144 47.22 22.00 12.80
N GLN A 145 45.90 22.00 13.01
CA GLN A 145 45.11 20.82 13.29
C GLN A 145 45.07 19.89 12.07
N LEU A 146 44.89 20.45 10.87
CA LEU A 146 44.91 19.67 9.63
C LEU A 146 46.27 18.99 9.41
N ASP A 147 47.37 19.70 9.64
CA ASP A 147 48.74 19.16 9.55
C ASP A 147 49.00 18.05 10.57
N LYS A 148 48.45 18.20 11.78
CA LYS A 148 48.57 17.19 12.83
C LYS A 148 47.81 15.92 12.48
N GLU A 149 46.57 16.04 12.02
CA GLU A 149 45.73 14.92 11.60
C GLU A 149 46.34 14.19 10.38
N ALA A 150 46.90 14.94 9.42
CA ALA A 150 47.62 14.38 8.27
C ALA A 150 48.85 13.57 8.69
N ARG A 151 49.63 14.05 9.68
CA ARG A 151 50.78 13.31 10.23
C ARG A 151 50.33 12.06 10.97
N GLU A 152 49.29 12.15 11.79
CA GLU A 152 48.72 10.99 12.51
C GLU A 152 48.25 9.93 11.51
N PHE A 153 47.57 10.34 10.44
CA PHE A 153 47.15 9.43 9.37
C PHE A 153 48.34 8.78 8.64
N ALA A 154 49.37 9.55 8.30
CA ALA A 154 50.59 9.03 7.67
C ALA A 154 51.31 8.00 8.56
N THR A 155 51.34 8.22 9.88
CA THR A 155 51.92 7.25 10.83
C THR A 155 51.09 5.98 10.96
N LEU A 156 49.76 6.09 10.93
CA LEU A 156 48.86 4.94 10.92
C LEU A 156 49.02 4.14 9.62
N GLN A 157 49.15 4.81 8.47
CA GLN A 157 49.38 4.17 7.18
C GLN A 157 50.74 3.46 7.14
N ALA A 158 51.79 4.04 7.74
CA ALA A 158 53.10 3.40 7.86
C ALA A 158 53.08 2.13 8.74
N ASN A 159 52.26 2.12 9.79
CA ASN A 159 52.10 0.97 10.70
C ASN A 159 51.04 -0.04 10.23
N HIS A 160 50.25 0.29 9.20
CA HIS A 160 49.18 -0.56 8.65
C HIS A 160 49.65 -1.95 8.19
N PRO A 161 50.83 -2.13 7.54
CA PRO A 161 51.31 -3.46 7.16
C PRO A 161 51.59 -4.36 8.35
N GLN A 162 52.10 -3.78 9.45
CA GLN A 162 52.42 -4.50 10.67
C GLN A 162 51.15 -4.89 11.42
N TRP A 163 50.18 -3.98 11.51
CA TRP A 163 48.84 -4.25 12.04
C TRP A 163 48.10 -5.34 11.25
N LEU A 164 48.18 -5.34 9.93
CA LEU A 164 47.61 -6.39 9.09
C LEU A 164 48.29 -7.75 9.34
N ALA A 165 49.61 -7.78 9.50
CA ALA A 165 50.35 -9.00 9.80
C ALA A 165 49.95 -9.59 11.17
N GLU A 166 49.82 -8.73 12.18
CA GLU A 166 49.34 -9.11 13.53
C GLU A 166 47.91 -9.64 13.46
N ARG A 167 46.98 -8.92 12.81
CA ARG A 167 45.59 -9.41 12.66
C ARG A 167 45.49 -10.70 11.88
N ARG A 168 46.31 -10.91 10.86
CA ARG A 168 46.35 -12.18 10.12
C ARG A 168 46.82 -13.33 11.00
N ALA A 169 47.81 -13.10 11.86
CA ALA A 169 48.28 -14.09 12.82
C ALA A 169 47.22 -14.41 13.89
N ASP A 170 46.52 -13.40 14.40
CA ASP A 170 45.42 -13.58 15.35
C ASP A 170 44.27 -14.37 14.72
N VAL A 171 43.87 -14.02 13.49
CA VAL A 171 42.82 -14.73 12.75
C VAL A 171 43.24 -16.17 12.48
N ALA A 172 44.49 -16.43 12.06
CA ALA A 172 45.00 -17.79 11.87
C ALA A 172 44.91 -18.62 13.17
N THR A 173 45.29 -18.03 14.30
CA THR A 173 45.19 -18.66 15.62
C THR A 173 43.73 -19.00 15.96
N ILE A 174 42.80 -18.05 15.77
CA ILE A 174 41.37 -18.26 16.04
C ILE A 174 40.79 -19.35 15.13
N VAL A 175 41.16 -19.35 13.85
CA VAL A 175 40.69 -20.33 12.85
C VAL A 175 41.17 -21.74 13.21
N GLU A 176 42.42 -21.87 13.68
CA GLU A 176 42.99 -23.13 14.14
C GLU A 176 42.36 -23.61 15.46
N GLU A 177 42.20 -22.73 16.45
CA GLU A 177 41.61 -23.07 17.76
C GLU A 177 40.13 -23.49 17.65
N LEU A 178 39.34 -22.80 16.83
CA LEU A 178 37.90 -23.06 16.66
C LEU A 178 37.61 -24.12 15.58
N GLY A 179 38.61 -24.58 14.83
CA GLY A 179 38.44 -25.55 13.75
C GLY A 179 37.55 -25.03 12.61
N CYS A 180 37.61 -23.71 12.38
CA CYS A 180 36.80 -22.98 11.41
C CYS A 180 37.45 -22.87 10.02
N GLY A 181 38.65 -23.44 9.82
CA GLY A 181 39.33 -23.46 8.54
C GLY A 181 38.92 -24.64 7.66
N ASP A 182 39.29 -24.54 6.38
CA ASP A 182 38.99 -25.55 5.35
C ASP A 182 39.75 -26.86 5.57
N TYR A 183 40.79 -26.83 6.40
CA TYR A 183 41.61 -27.96 6.77
C TYR A 183 41.41 -28.28 8.26
N ASP A 184 41.31 -29.57 8.56
CA ASP A 184 41.23 -30.06 9.92
C ASP A 184 42.60 -30.05 10.61
N ARG A 185 42.61 -30.42 11.90
CA ARG A 185 43.81 -30.45 12.74
C ARG A 185 44.91 -31.41 12.24
N ASN A 186 44.58 -32.36 11.36
CA ASN A 186 45.52 -33.31 10.77
C ASN A 186 46.06 -32.80 9.41
N GLY A 187 45.62 -31.63 8.95
CA GLY A 187 45.96 -31.07 7.65
C GLY A 187 45.16 -31.68 6.51
N GLU A 188 44.12 -32.46 6.80
CA GLU A 188 43.22 -33.00 5.78
C GLU A 188 42.07 -32.01 5.54
N ARG A 189 41.66 -31.83 4.28
CA ARG A 189 40.55 -30.93 3.95
C ARG A 189 39.26 -31.44 4.60
N LYS A 190 38.53 -30.54 5.25
CA LYS A 190 37.28 -30.82 5.93
C LYS A 190 36.22 -31.30 4.93
N ALA A 191 35.46 -32.33 5.30
CA ALA A 191 34.46 -32.91 4.41
C ALA A 191 33.36 -31.90 4.05
N GLY A 192 33.19 -31.63 2.74
CA GLY A 192 32.21 -30.67 2.21
C GLY A 192 32.80 -29.38 1.67
N GLU A 193 34.09 -29.12 1.89
CA GLU A 193 34.81 -27.98 1.29
C GLU A 193 35.22 -28.32 -0.15
N PHE A 194 34.89 -27.43 -1.09
CA PHE A 194 35.20 -27.58 -2.52
C PHE A 194 36.64 -27.18 -2.80
N GLU A 195 37.20 -27.71 -3.89
CA GLU A 195 38.47 -27.21 -4.42
C GLU A 195 38.25 -25.78 -4.93
N ALA A 196 39.12 -24.85 -4.56
CA ALA A 196 39.13 -23.51 -5.12
C ALA A 196 39.51 -23.64 -6.61
N ASN A 197 38.51 -23.88 -7.45
CA ASN A 197 38.69 -23.90 -8.90
C ASN A 197 38.56 -22.47 -9.41
N ASP A 198 39.55 -21.65 -9.11
CA ASP A 198 39.61 -20.25 -9.53
C ASP A 198 39.63 -20.13 -11.08
N GLU A 199 39.92 -21.23 -11.79
CA GLU A 199 39.96 -21.32 -13.25
C GLU A 199 38.61 -21.68 -13.91
N GLU A 200 37.60 -22.11 -13.14
CA GLU A 200 36.27 -22.54 -13.66
C GLU A 200 35.12 -21.63 -13.18
N LEU A 201 35.43 -20.62 -12.37
CA LEU A 201 34.49 -19.56 -12.03
C LEU A 201 34.35 -18.61 -13.23
N ASP A 202 33.29 -18.78 -14.03
CA ASP A 202 32.86 -17.85 -15.09
C ASP A 202 32.28 -16.57 -14.46
N ILE A 203 33.14 -15.82 -13.77
CA ILE A 203 32.80 -14.52 -13.20
C ILE A 203 32.79 -13.55 -14.37
N ASP A 204 31.60 -13.29 -14.91
CA ASP A 204 31.39 -12.27 -15.93
C ASP A 204 31.59 -10.87 -15.30
N PRO A 205 32.74 -10.21 -15.53
CA PRO A 205 33.02 -8.91 -14.91
C PRO A 205 32.08 -7.83 -15.45
N SER A 206 31.49 -8.05 -16.63
CA SER A 206 30.54 -7.12 -17.25
C SER A 206 29.19 -7.08 -16.51
N ALA A 207 28.83 -8.14 -15.78
CA ALA A 207 27.60 -8.19 -15.00
C ALA A 207 27.55 -7.13 -13.89
N THR A 208 28.71 -6.68 -13.40
CA THR A 208 28.82 -5.61 -12.39
C THR A 208 29.25 -4.26 -12.96
N ALA A 209 29.66 -4.21 -14.24
CA ALA A 209 30.15 -3.00 -14.89
C ALA A 209 29.08 -1.91 -15.03
N GLU A 210 27.79 -2.28 -15.10
CA GLU A 210 26.68 -1.30 -15.12
C GLU A 210 26.55 -0.55 -13.78
N ILE A 211 27.00 -1.15 -12.68
CA ILE A 211 26.93 -0.58 -11.33
C ILE A 211 28.18 0.24 -11.02
N TYR A 212 29.35 -0.24 -11.42
CA TYR A 212 30.65 0.32 -11.01
C TYR A 212 31.45 1.01 -12.13
N GLY A 213 30.95 1.01 -13.37
CA GLY A 213 31.67 1.51 -14.54
C GLY A 213 32.65 0.47 -15.10
N ASP A 214 33.04 0.65 -16.36
CA ASP A 214 33.96 -0.24 -17.10
C ASP A 214 35.34 -0.26 -16.42
N TYR A 215 35.57 -1.27 -15.59
CA TYR A 215 36.81 -1.45 -14.85
C TYR A 215 37.84 -2.13 -15.78
N ASP A 216 38.63 -1.33 -16.49
CA ASP A 216 39.74 -1.84 -17.29
C ASP A 216 40.86 -2.33 -16.36
N ALA A 217 40.95 -3.65 -16.18
CA ALA A 217 41.97 -4.29 -15.36
C ALA A 217 43.40 -4.13 -15.92
N SER A 218 43.59 -3.54 -17.11
CA SER A 218 44.90 -3.16 -17.64
C SER A 218 45.38 -1.77 -17.19
N ASP A 219 44.51 -0.98 -16.55
CA ASP A 219 44.83 0.34 -15.99
C ASP A 219 45.39 0.23 -14.55
N VAL A 220 46.49 -0.51 -14.41
CA VAL A 220 47.40 -0.42 -13.25
C VAL A 220 48.60 0.48 -13.56
N GLY A 221 48.47 1.32 -14.58
CA GLY A 221 49.33 2.47 -14.77
C GLY A 221 48.98 3.51 -13.72
N TYR A 222 49.79 3.61 -12.67
CA TYR A 222 49.86 4.83 -11.88
C TYR A 222 50.29 5.94 -12.84
N ASP A 223 49.33 6.61 -13.48
CA ASP A 223 49.60 7.82 -14.23
C ASP A 223 49.90 8.89 -13.19
N ALA A 224 51.19 9.10 -12.94
CA ALA A 224 51.68 10.35 -12.39
C ALA A 224 51.50 11.43 -13.46
N GLY A 225 50.24 11.67 -13.82
CA GLY A 225 49.80 12.82 -14.59
C GLY A 225 49.81 14.00 -13.65
N ASP A 226 50.79 14.85 -13.84
CA ASP A 226 50.96 16.16 -13.23
C ASP A 226 49.76 17.04 -13.64
N ASP A 227 48.60 16.84 -13.01
CA ASP A 227 47.51 17.81 -13.03
C ASP A 227 47.94 18.95 -12.09
N ASP A 228 48.79 19.82 -12.63
CA ASP A 228 49.02 21.18 -12.12
C ASP A 228 47.65 21.84 -11.89
N ILE A 229 47.16 21.81 -10.66
CA ILE A 229 46.08 22.71 -10.23
C ILE A 229 46.69 24.11 -10.29
N ALA A 230 46.44 24.81 -11.40
CA ALA A 230 46.81 26.20 -11.55
C ALA A 230 46.06 27.04 -10.51
N ILE A 231 46.69 27.25 -9.35
CA ILE A 231 46.29 28.25 -8.38
C ILE A 231 46.75 29.59 -8.95
N GLU A 232 45.82 30.41 -9.44
CA GLU A 232 46.12 31.80 -9.82
C GLU A 232 46.63 32.56 -8.58
N PRO A 233 47.79 33.24 -8.67
CA PRO A 233 48.27 34.06 -7.57
C PRO A 233 47.32 35.24 -7.34
N PRO A 234 47.12 35.68 -6.09
CA PRO A 234 46.26 36.83 -5.79
C PRO A 234 46.81 38.09 -6.47
N GLU A 235 45.91 38.90 -7.03
CA GLU A 235 46.25 40.22 -7.55
C GLU A 235 46.76 41.11 -6.39
N ASP A 236 47.98 41.63 -6.54
CA ASP A 236 48.59 42.57 -5.59
C ASP A 236 47.78 43.87 -5.53
N ASP A 237 47.34 44.26 -4.32
CA ASP A 237 46.98 45.63 -3.92
C ASP A 237 47.82 46.04 -2.70
#